data_AF-S0JLQ1-F1
#
_entry.id   AF-S0JLQ1-F1
#
_cell.length_a   1.000
_cell.length_b   1.000
_cell.length_c   1.000
_cell.angle_alpha   90.00
_cell.angle_beta   90.00
_cell.angle_gamma   90.00
#
_symmetry.space_group_name_H-M   'P 1'
#
loop_
_entity.id
_entity.type
_entity.pdbx_description
1 polymer ?
#
loop_
_entity_poly.entity_id
_entity_poly.type
_entity_poly.pdbx_seq_one_letter_code
_entity_poly.pdbx_strand_id
1 'polypeptide(L)'
;MVILLRRAEGRETFYRLLEWDKGQAASERLAALILEQEGFRDIDPSHPLGGKDGGKDMLCEFNGFKWIGAVYFPRGQQNFSAIKKKYRHDLEGAYRNGAKGIAFITNQELSLMERKTLEETDET
;
A
#
# COMPACT_ATOMS: atom_id res chain seq x y z
N MET A 1 -3.79 -26.90 8.84
CA MET A 1 -3.42 -27.60 7.59
C MET A 1 -3.78 -26.69 6.43
N VAL A 2 -2.79 -26.11 5.74
CA VAL A 2 -3.01 -25.31 4.52
C VAL A 2 -2.65 -26.20 3.34
N ILE A 3 -3.66 -26.64 2.59
CA ILE A 3 -3.44 -27.38 1.35
C ILE A 3 -3.23 -26.33 0.25
N LEU A 4 -1.97 -26.08 -0.12
CA LEU A 4 -1.63 -25.25 -1.28
C LEU A 4 -1.83 -26.09 -2.55
N LEU A 5 -3.03 -26.01 -3.13
CA LEU A 5 -3.28 -26.49 -4.49
C LEU A 5 -2.72 -25.44 -5.46
N ARG A 6 -1.72 -25.79 -6.26
CA ARG A 6 -1.18 -24.95 -7.33
C ARG A 6 -2.32 -24.62 -8.31
N ARG A 7 -2.68 -23.35 -8.47
CA ARG A 7 -3.71 -22.94 -9.44
C ARG A 7 -3.08 -22.83 -10.83
N ALA A 8 -3.36 -23.80 -11.69
CA ALA A 8 -2.75 -23.91 -13.02
C ALA A 8 -3.31 -22.93 -14.08
N GLU A 9 -4.40 -22.21 -13.77
CA GLU A 9 -5.12 -21.33 -14.71
C GLU A 9 -4.55 -19.89 -14.79
N GLY A 10 -3.31 -19.65 -14.38
CA GLY A 10 -2.69 -18.31 -14.44
C GLY A 10 -3.18 -17.28 -13.41
N ARG A 11 -4.13 -17.64 -12.54
CA ARG A 11 -4.66 -16.77 -11.46
C ARG A 11 -3.89 -16.87 -10.14
N GLU A 12 -2.78 -17.60 -10.11
CA GLU A 12 -1.98 -17.82 -8.90
C GLU A 12 -1.45 -16.51 -8.32
N THR A 13 -0.92 -15.61 -9.15
CA THR A 13 -0.37 -14.32 -8.69
C THR A 13 -1.44 -13.46 -8.04
N PHE A 14 -2.60 -13.30 -8.71
CA PHE A 14 -3.73 -12.56 -8.15
C PHE A 14 -4.17 -13.14 -6.80
N TYR A 15 -4.34 -14.47 -6.73
CA TYR A 15 -4.76 -15.12 -5.51
C TYR A 15 -3.75 -14.96 -4.37
N ARG A 16 -2.44 -15.07 -4.65
CA ARG A 16 -1.39 -14.86 -3.64
C ARG A 16 -1.31 -13.42 -3.15
N LEU A 17 -1.57 -12.46 -4.04
CA LEU A 17 -1.65 -11.06 -3.64
C LEU A 17 -2.88 -10.84 -2.76
N LEU A 18 -4.06 -11.33 -3.17
CA LEU A 18 -5.29 -11.14 -2.41
C LEU A 18 -5.24 -11.86 -1.04
N GLU A 19 -4.82 -13.12 -1.00
CA GLU A 19 -4.70 -13.93 0.22
C GLU A 19 -3.33 -13.76 0.90
N TRP A 20 -2.87 -12.52 1.01
CA TRP A 20 -1.52 -12.21 1.51
C TRP A 20 -1.24 -12.88 2.87
N ASP A 21 -0.15 -13.65 2.94
CA ASP A 21 0.24 -14.43 4.10
C ASP A 21 1.69 -14.17 4.57
N LYS A 22 2.38 -13.20 3.95
CA LYS A 22 3.82 -12.95 4.14
C LYS A 22 4.15 -11.87 5.18
N GLY A 23 3.14 -11.24 5.78
CA GLY A 23 3.29 -10.22 6.82
C GLY A 23 3.77 -8.87 6.30
N GLN A 24 3.86 -7.88 7.20
CA GLN A 24 4.10 -6.46 6.88
C GLN A 24 5.44 -6.20 6.19
N ALA A 25 6.54 -6.76 6.70
CA ALA A 25 7.88 -6.53 6.14
C ALA A 25 8.01 -7.01 4.69
N ALA A 26 7.29 -8.07 4.31
CA ALA A 26 7.26 -8.51 2.91
C ALA A 26 6.44 -7.56 2.04
N SER A 27 5.32 -7.04 2.57
CA SER A 27 4.49 -6.05 1.88
C SER A 27 5.26 -4.77 1.59
N GLU A 28 6.00 -4.25 2.59
CA GLU A 28 6.80 -3.03 2.46
C GLU A 28 7.92 -3.20 1.45
N ARG A 29 8.63 -4.34 1.45
CA ARG A 29 9.66 -4.61 0.44
C ARG A 29 9.08 -4.68 -0.97
N LEU A 30 7.93 -5.33 -1.15
CA LEU A 30 7.26 -5.39 -2.44
C LEU A 30 6.80 -4.00 -2.90
N ALA A 31 6.22 -3.21 -2.00
CA ALA A 31 5.80 -1.85 -2.28
C ALA A 31 6.98 -0.93 -2.63
N ALA A 32 8.10 -1.04 -1.92
CA ALA A 32 9.32 -0.30 -2.22
C ALA A 32 9.83 -0.59 -3.63
N LEU A 33 9.83 -1.86 -4.05
CA LEU A 33 10.20 -2.24 -5.43
C LEU A 33 9.25 -1.64 -6.47
N ILE A 34 7.94 -1.65 -6.22
CA ILE A 34 6.95 -1.04 -7.12
C ILE A 34 7.21 0.46 -7.24
N LEU A 35 7.40 1.16 -6.11
CA LEU A 35 7.66 2.60 -6.10
C LEU A 35 8.96 2.97 -6.83
N GLU A 36 10.03 2.21 -6.63
CA GLU A 36 11.29 2.41 -7.35
C GLU A 36 11.09 2.28 -8.87
N GLN A 37 10.32 1.29 -9.31
CA GLN A 37 9.98 1.11 -10.73
C GLN A 37 9.11 2.25 -11.29
N GLU A 38 8.22 2.83 -10.47
CA GLU A 38 7.41 4.01 -10.83
C GLU A 38 8.20 5.32 -10.77
N GLY A 39 9.50 5.27 -10.42
CA GLY A 39 10.40 6.43 -10.44
C GLY A 39 10.48 7.21 -9.13
N PHE A 40 9.92 6.69 -8.04
CA PHE A 40 10.20 7.20 -6.70
C PHE A 40 11.66 6.93 -6.34
N ARG A 41 12.24 7.83 -5.56
CA ARG A 41 13.65 7.76 -5.11
C ARG A 41 13.72 7.91 -3.60
N ASP A 42 14.91 7.67 -3.06
CA ASP A 42 15.23 7.80 -1.64
C ASP A 42 14.18 7.10 -0.75
N ILE A 43 13.81 5.88 -1.16
CA ILE A 43 12.81 5.07 -0.47
C ILE A 43 13.43 4.59 0.84
N ASP A 44 12.90 5.10 1.96
CA ASP A 44 13.31 4.79 3.31
C ASP A 44 12.16 4.10 4.07
N PRO A 45 12.13 2.75 4.11
CA PRO A 45 11.12 2.00 4.84
C PRO A 45 11.29 2.19 6.35
N SER A 46 10.19 2.49 7.05
CA SER A 46 10.19 2.69 8.49
C SER A 46 10.64 1.45 9.27
N HIS A 47 10.45 0.25 8.73
CA HIS A 47 10.81 -1.00 9.40
C HIS A 47 11.54 -2.02 8.52
N PRO A 48 12.89 -2.03 8.55
CA PRO A 48 13.66 -3.14 7.99
C PRO A 48 13.41 -4.47 8.74
N LEU A 49 13.15 -4.42 10.07
CA LEU A 49 13.11 -5.59 10.98
C LEU A 49 12.04 -5.54 12.11
N GLY A 50 11.11 -4.56 12.11
CA GLY A 50 9.94 -4.52 13.01
C GLY A 50 10.12 -3.75 14.34
N GLY A 51 9.20 -2.84 14.62
CA GLY A 51 9.18 -1.88 15.74
C GLY A 51 7.95 -0.96 15.62
N LYS A 52 7.79 0.02 16.52
CA LYS A 52 6.60 0.89 16.53
C LYS A 52 6.67 1.94 15.42
N ASP A 53 5.77 1.86 14.45
CA ASP A 53 5.62 2.86 13.40
C ASP A 53 5.22 4.20 13.99
N GLY A 54 6.00 5.24 13.68
CA GLY A 54 5.62 6.64 13.85
C GLY A 54 4.50 7.09 12.91
N GLY A 55 3.61 6.17 12.49
CA GLY A 55 2.47 6.41 11.62
C GLY A 55 2.79 6.51 10.13
N LYS A 56 3.90 5.92 9.65
CA LYS A 56 4.31 5.92 8.24
C LYS A 56 4.98 4.59 7.91
N ASP A 57 4.70 4.01 6.74
CA ASP A 57 5.34 2.76 6.31
C ASP A 57 6.66 3.04 5.58
N MET A 58 6.73 4.11 4.78
CA MET A 58 7.96 4.56 4.14
C MET A 58 7.94 6.05 3.80
N LEU A 59 9.12 6.66 3.77
CA LEU A 59 9.36 7.99 3.20
C LEU A 59 9.94 7.83 1.80
N CYS A 60 9.53 8.65 0.84
CA CYS A 60 10.11 8.65 -0.50
C CYS A 60 10.08 10.05 -1.14
N GLU A 61 10.87 10.24 -2.19
CA GLU A 61 10.86 11.43 -3.04
C GLU A 61 10.25 11.10 -4.41
N PHE A 62 9.38 11.98 -4.90
CA PHE A 62 8.90 11.92 -6.28
C PHE A 62 8.64 13.33 -6.81
N ASN A 63 9.18 13.63 -7.99
CA ASN A 63 9.17 14.96 -8.62
C ASN A 63 9.68 16.09 -7.70
N GLY A 64 10.71 15.82 -6.89
CA GLY A 64 11.31 16.81 -5.98
C GLY A 64 10.46 17.13 -4.74
N PHE A 65 9.40 16.36 -4.49
CA PHE A 65 8.56 16.50 -3.30
C PHE A 65 8.67 15.25 -2.43
N LYS A 66 8.47 15.44 -1.13
CA LYS A 66 8.35 14.37 -0.15
C LYS A 66 6.98 13.70 -0.25
N TRP A 67 6.96 12.37 -0.26
CA TRP A 67 5.77 11.53 -0.24
C TRP A 67 5.86 10.51 0.89
N ILE A 68 4.70 10.08 1.38
CA ILE A 68 4.61 8.92 2.27
C ILE A 68 4.11 7.73 1.46
N GLY A 69 4.87 6.65 1.43
CA GLY A 69 4.35 5.38 0.95
C GLY A 69 3.53 4.73 2.07
N ALA A 70 2.31 4.32 1.74
CA ALA A 70 1.37 3.66 2.64
C ALA A 70 1.00 2.29 2.05
N VAL A 71 1.28 1.22 2.80
CA VAL A 71 1.19 -0.16 2.35
C VAL A 71 0.02 -0.84 3.04
N TYR A 72 -0.93 -1.32 2.24
CA TYR A 72 -2.13 -1.97 2.74
C TYR A 72 -2.37 -3.31 2.06
N PHE A 73 -1.81 -4.37 2.66
CA PHE A 73 -1.88 -5.74 2.14
C PHE A 73 -2.59 -6.68 3.12
N PRO A 74 -3.89 -6.45 3.42
CA PRO A 74 -4.65 -7.36 4.27
C PRO A 74 -4.86 -8.70 3.57
N ARG A 75 -5.21 -9.73 4.34
CA ARG A 75 -5.62 -11.02 3.79
C ARG A 75 -7.08 -10.97 3.33
N GLY A 76 -7.32 -11.37 2.10
CA GLY A 76 -8.63 -11.42 1.46
C GLY A 76 -9.11 -10.05 1.00
N GLN A 77 -10.17 -10.05 0.18
CA GLN A 77 -10.84 -8.83 -0.25
C GLN A 77 -11.55 -8.15 0.92
N GLN A 78 -11.30 -6.87 1.09
CA GLN A 78 -11.92 -6.00 2.07
C GLN A 78 -13.06 -5.21 1.43
N ASN A 79 -14.02 -4.82 2.26
CA ASN A 79 -15.07 -3.89 1.85
C ASN A 79 -14.45 -2.53 1.53
N PHE A 80 -14.92 -1.88 0.48
CA PHE A 80 -14.41 -0.58 0.05
C PHE A 80 -14.45 0.48 1.16
N SER A 81 -15.46 0.47 2.02
CA SER A 81 -15.54 1.39 3.16
C SER A 81 -14.35 1.25 4.13
N ALA A 82 -13.84 0.02 4.33
CA ALA A 82 -12.66 -0.22 5.14
C ALA A 82 -11.39 0.27 4.43
N ILE A 83 -11.28 0.02 3.12
CA ILE A 83 -10.15 0.49 2.29
C ILE A 83 -10.10 2.03 2.30
N LYS A 84 -11.23 2.70 2.04
CA LYS A 84 -11.35 4.16 2.05
C LYS A 84 -11.00 4.75 3.41
N LYS A 85 -11.43 4.11 4.51
CA LYS A 85 -11.07 4.55 5.86
C LYS A 85 -9.56 4.48 6.11
N LYS A 86 -8.90 3.39 5.69
CA LYS A 86 -7.45 3.22 5.80
C LYS A 86 -6.70 4.26 4.95
N TYR A 87 -7.10 4.41 3.68
CA TYR A 87 -6.57 5.42 2.78
C TYR A 87 -6.61 6.83 3.39
N ARG A 88 -7.78 7.25 3.89
CA ARG A 88 -7.94 8.58 4.50
C ARG A 88 -7.06 8.76 5.73
N HIS A 89 -6.99 7.76 6.59
CA HIS A 89 -6.14 7.81 7.78
C HIS A 89 -4.65 7.98 7.41
N ASP A 90 -4.18 7.27 6.39
CA ASP A 90 -2.78 7.36 5.95
C ASP A 90 -2.50 8.70 5.25
N LEU A 91 -3.46 9.22 4.49
CA LEU A 91 -3.40 10.54 3.88
C LEU A 91 -3.29 11.66 4.94
N GLU A 92 -4.15 11.63 5.96
CA GLU A 92 -4.08 12.54 7.12
C GLU A 92 -2.74 12.39 7.87
N GLY A 93 -2.18 11.17 7.92
CA GLY A 93 -0.84 10.91 8.43
C GLY A 93 0.26 11.59 7.62
N ALA A 94 0.18 11.54 6.29
CA ALA A 94 1.17 12.15 5.40
C ALA A 94 1.20 13.67 5.51
N TYR A 95 0.03 14.31 5.55
CA TYR A 95 -0.07 15.76 5.72
C TYR A 95 0.47 16.24 7.06
N ARG A 96 0.18 15.51 8.15
CA ARG A 96 0.79 15.79 9.47
C ARG A 96 2.31 15.71 9.47
N ASN A 97 2.90 14.99 8.51
CA ASN A 97 4.34 14.82 8.36
C ASN A 97 4.97 15.72 7.29
N GLY A 98 4.21 16.70 6.76
CA GLY A 98 4.70 17.66 5.77
C GLY A 98 5.02 17.05 4.41
N ALA A 99 4.45 15.88 4.08
CA ALA A 99 4.52 15.32 2.74
C ALA A 99 3.50 15.99 1.82
N LYS A 100 3.76 15.96 0.51
CA LYS A 100 2.86 16.47 -0.52
C LYS A 100 1.61 15.60 -0.72
N GLY A 101 1.72 14.31 -0.39
CA GLY A 101 0.63 13.35 -0.53
C GLY A 101 1.11 11.94 -0.15
N ILE A 102 0.32 10.94 -0.54
CA ILE A 102 0.64 9.53 -0.34
C ILE A 102 0.80 8.77 -1.65
N ALA A 103 1.66 7.77 -1.63
CA ALA A 103 1.60 6.66 -2.57
C ALA A 103 0.93 5.48 -1.85
N PHE A 104 -0.33 5.19 -2.17
CA PHE A 104 -1.10 4.13 -1.52
C PHE A 104 -1.00 2.83 -2.31
N ILE A 105 -0.26 1.84 -1.79
CA ILE A 105 -0.01 0.56 -2.45
C ILE A 105 -0.87 -0.51 -1.77
N THR A 106 -1.73 -1.16 -2.54
CA THR A 106 -2.70 -2.12 -2.02
C THR A 106 -2.82 -3.36 -2.89
N ASN A 107 -3.06 -4.51 -2.26
CA ASN A 107 -3.38 -5.77 -2.94
C ASN A 107 -4.89 -5.94 -3.20
N GLN A 108 -5.68 -4.95 -2.84
CA GLN A 108 -7.14 -4.98 -2.95
C GLN A 108 -7.59 -4.65 -4.36
N GLU A 109 -8.59 -5.38 -4.84
CA GLU A 109 -9.26 -5.03 -6.09
C GLU A 109 -10.14 -3.79 -5.86
N LEU A 110 -10.00 -2.80 -6.76
CA LEU A 110 -10.78 -1.56 -6.77
C LEU A 110 -11.32 -1.32 -8.17
N SER A 111 -12.63 -1.09 -8.25
CA SER A 111 -13.31 -0.64 -9.46
C SER A 111 -12.86 0.77 -9.85
N LEU A 112 -13.15 1.16 -11.10
CA LEU A 112 -12.84 2.51 -11.60
C LEU A 112 -13.50 3.62 -10.76
N MET A 113 -14.75 3.42 -10.32
CA MET A 113 -15.44 4.41 -9.50
C MET A 113 -14.84 4.51 -8.09
N GLU A 114 -14.43 3.39 -7.51
CA GLU A 114 -13.78 3.37 -6.21
C GLU A 114 -12.43 4.10 -6.25
N ARG A 115 -11.64 3.91 -7.31
CA ARG A 115 -10.39 4.66 -7.52
C ARG A 115 -10.63 6.16 -7.61
N LYS A 116 -11.58 6.59 -8.45
CA LYS A 116 -11.99 8.00 -8.57
C LYS A 116 -12.44 8.59 -7.22
N THR A 117 -13.17 7.81 -6.43
CA THR A 117 -13.61 8.22 -5.09
C THR A 117 -12.43 8.43 -4.12
N LEU A 118 -11.35 7.65 -4.24
CA LEU A 118 -10.14 7.84 -3.42
C LEU A 118 -9.36 9.08 -3.87
N GLU A 119 -9.23 9.30 -5.17
CA GLU A 119 -8.58 10.49 -5.77
C GLU A 119 -9.28 11.78 -5.33
N GLU A 120 -10.61 11.85 -5.44
CA GLU A 120 -11.41 13.01 -5.04
C GLU A 120 -11.40 13.27 -3.52
N THR A 121 -11.00 12.29 -2.71
CA THR A 121 -10.84 12.49 -1.25
C THR A 121 -9.62 13.37 -0.93
N ASP A 122 -8.69 13.55 -1.88
CA ASP A 122 -7.49 14.38 -1.71
C ASP A 122 -7.76 15.89 -1.92
N GLU A 123 -8.85 16.24 -2.60
CA GLU A 123 -9.21 17.62 -2.95
C GLU A 123 -10.06 18.34 -1.88
N THR A 124 -10.42 17.65 -0.79
CA THR A 124 -11.26 18.17 0.32
C THR A 124 -10.53 18.23 1.64
#